data_AF-A0A397FFJ7-F1
#
_entry.id   AF-A0A397FFJ7-F1
#
_cell.length_a   1.000
_cell.length_b   1.000
_cell.length_c   1.000
_cell.angle_alpha   90.00
_cell.angle_beta   90.00
_cell.angle_gamma   90.00
#
_symmetry.space_group_name_H-M   'P 1'
#
loop_
_entity.id
_entity.type
_entity.pdbx_description
1 polymer ?
#
loop_
_entity_poly.entity_id
_entity_poly.type
_entity_poly.pdbx_seq_one_letter_code
_entity_poly.pdbx_strand_id
1 'polypeptide(L)'
;MEGTEAAGGVEVVTEATVSVDPQDLAVCIRVLEAFHGNMEALKAAPFKALRRAVVPLCEDVRTRLFHGKDVATYDDTKKKKQDRKRKAAQAAALDKHFINNTKLRSQRLQALDSLTAAAPMLALVADGAVVDDAPDVSMDGQTDNQPPPTLHGFRSCYACKKRFDTLHHFYDQLCPDCATLNFQKRLQTADLTGYIALVTGARVKIGYHTALKLLRAGATVIATSRFPQDAAIRYANESDYSTWKV
;
A
#
# COMPACT_ATOMS: atom_id res chain seq x y z
N MET A 1 -33.65 -5.48 50.33
CA MET A 1 -34.57 -4.49 49.75
C MET A 1 -33.78 -3.73 48.70
N GLU A 2 -33.62 -4.27 47.50
CA GLU A 2 -34.62 -4.38 46.41
C GLU A 2 -34.49 -3.21 45.44
N GLY A 3 -34.48 -3.51 44.13
CA GLY A 3 -34.64 -2.57 43.01
C GLY A 3 -33.31 -2.24 42.32
N THR A 4 -32.76 -3.04 41.40
CA THR A 4 -33.27 -3.54 40.09
C THR A 4 -33.23 -2.49 38.97
N GLU A 5 -32.54 -2.90 37.90
CA GLU A 5 -32.36 -2.26 36.58
C GLU A 5 -33.67 -2.02 35.82
N ALA A 6 -33.66 -1.10 34.85
CA ALA A 6 -34.37 -1.26 33.59
C ALA A 6 -33.79 -0.37 32.49
N ALA A 7 -32.98 -0.97 31.63
CA ALA A 7 -32.60 -0.43 30.33
C ALA A 7 -33.81 -0.49 29.39
N GLY A 8 -34.09 0.63 28.71
CA GLY A 8 -35.12 0.71 27.68
C GLY A 8 -34.75 -0.13 26.46
N GLY A 9 -35.40 -1.28 26.32
CA GLY A 9 -35.43 -2.06 25.08
C GLY A 9 -36.47 -1.47 24.13
N VAL A 10 -36.05 -1.08 22.94
CA VAL A 10 -36.93 -0.73 21.83
C VAL A 10 -37.57 -2.01 21.32
N GLU A 11 -38.89 -2.15 21.52
CA GLU A 11 -39.71 -3.22 20.95
C GLU A 11 -39.68 -3.15 19.42
N VAL A 12 -39.04 -4.14 18.80
CA VAL A 12 -39.24 -4.44 17.37
C VAL A 12 -40.37 -5.46 17.30
N VAL A 13 -41.57 -4.97 17.02
CA VAL A 13 -42.76 -5.77 16.74
C VAL A 13 -42.49 -6.67 15.53
N THR A 14 -42.38 -7.98 15.76
CA THR A 14 -42.27 -9.01 14.72
C THR A 14 -43.59 -9.78 14.64
N GLU A 15 -44.59 -9.20 13.99
CA GLU A 15 -45.88 -9.85 13.77
C GLU A 15 -45.91 -10.52 12.39
N ALA A 16 -45.69 -11.85 12.38
CA ALA A 16 -46.21 -12.79 11.39
C ALA A 16 -46.00 -14.23 11.89
N THR A 17 -46.68 -14.63 12.98
CA THR A 17 -46.67 -16.02 13.44
C THR A 17 -47.70 -16.83 12.63
N VAL A 18 -47.27 -17.37 11.49
CA VAL A 18 -48.04 -18.42 10.81
C VAL A 18 -48.04 -19.65 11.74
N SER A 19 -49.18 -19.97 12.34
CA SER A 19 -49.36 -21.19 13.13
C SER A 19 -49.65 -22.35 12.18
N VAL A 20 -48.75 -23.35 12.16
CA VAL A 20 -48.89 -24.57 11.34
C VAL A 20 -48.91 -25.76 12.29
N ASP A 21 -49.87 -26.65 12.11
CA ASP A 21 -49.95 -27.88 12.89
C ASP A 21 -48.71 -28.78 12.65
N PRO A 22 -48.07 -29.34 13.70
CA PRO A 22 -46.88 -30.16 13.54
C PRO A 22 -47.09 -31.40 12.65
N GLN A 23 -48.28 -31.99 12.65
CA GLN A 23 -48.58 -33.16 11.83
C GLN A 23 -48.70 -32.78 10.35
N ASP A 24 -49.37 -31.67 10.06
CA ASP A 24 -49.49 -31.14 8.70
C ASP A 24 -48.13 -30.70 8.13
N LEU A 25 -47.27 -30.12 8.97
CA LEU A 25 -45.90 -29.79 8.59
C LEU A 25 -45.09 -31.04 8.24
N ALA A 26 -45.18 -32.10 9.06
CA ALA A 26 -44.51 -33.37 8.80
C ALA A 26 -45.02 -34.07 7.53
N VAL A 27 -46.31 -33.94 7.21
CA VAL A 27 -46.87 -34.40 5.93
C VAL A 27 -46.31 -33.57 4.77
N CYS A 28 -46.30 -32.25 4.87
CA CYS A 28 -45.77 -31.34 3.85
C CYS A 28 -44.31 -31.65 3.51
N ILE A 29 -43.47 -31.82 4.53
CA ILE A 29 -42.05 -32.17 4.36
C ILE A 29 -41.91 -33.50 3.61
N ARG A 30 -42.61 -34.56 4.03
CA ARG A 30 -42.57 -35.86 3.36
C ARG A 30 -43.01 -35.79 1.90
N VAL A 31 -44.06 -35.01 1.61
CA VAL A 31 -44.55 -34.81 0.24
C VAL A 31 -43.50 -34.10 -0.61
N LEU A 32 -42.87 -33.04 -0.10
CA LEU A 32 -41.79 -32.34 -0.80
C LEU A 32 -40.58 -33.26 -1.00
N GLU A 33 -40.24 -34.07 -0.01
CA GLU A 33 -39.10 -34.97 -0.05
C GLU A 33 -39.23 -36.08 -1.09
N ALA A 34 -40.46 -36.55 -1.34
CA ALA A 34 -40.76 -37.55 -2.36
C ALA A 34 -40.38 -37.12 -3.79
N PHE A 35 -40.19 -35.81 -4.03
CA PHE A 35 -39.76 -35.27 -5.31
C PHE A 35 -38.23 -35.05 -5.43
N HIS A 36 -37.45 -35.31 -4.37
CA HIS A 36 -35.99 -35.23 -4.45
C HIS A 36 -35.47 -36.24 -5.49
N GLY A 37 -34.69 -35.77 -6.47
CA GLY A 37 -34.12 -36.60 -7.53
C GLY A 37 -35.00 -36.84 -8.76
N ASN A 38 -36.30 -36.49 -8.73
CA ASN A 38 -37.20 -36.57 -9.89
C ASN A 38 -38.09 -35.32 -10.00
N MET A 39 -37.46 -34.18 -10.29
CA MET A 39 -38.14 -32.89 -10.43
C MET A 39 -39.10 -32.83 -11.64
N GLU A 40 -38.93 -33.72 -12.62
CA GLU A 40 -39.81 -33.80 -13.80
C GLU A 40 -41.21 -34.32 -13.44
N ALA A 41 -41.33 -35.20 -12.43
CA ALA A 41 -42.61 -35.72 -11.96
C ALA A 41 -43.55 -34.60 -11.45
N LEU A 42 -42.99 -33.49 -10.92
CA LEU A 42 -43.74 -32.33 -10.45
C LEU A 42 -44.47 -31.58 -11.59
N LYS A 43 -44.06 -31.79 -12.86
CA LYS A 43 -44.71 -31.16 -14.03
C LYS A 43 -46.03 -31.81 -14.41
N ALA A 44 -46.33 -33.00 -13.88
CA ALA A 44 -47.56 -33.71 -14.17
C ALA A 44 -48.82 -32.92 -13.77
N ALA A 45 -49.94 -33.19 -14.45
CA ALA A 45 -51.20 -32.50 -14.24
C ALA A 45 -51.75 -32.58 -12.79
N PRO A 46 -51.66 -33.72 -12.07
CA PRO A 46 -52.18 -33.83 -10.70
C PRO A 46 -51.53 -32.87 -9.70
N PHE A 47 -50.26 -32.50 -9.92
CA PHE A 47 -49.48 -31.66 -8.99
C PHE A 47 -49.55 -30.16 -9.31
N LYS A 48 -50.50 -29.74 -10.16
CA LYS A 48 -50.69 -28.32 -10.51
C LYS A 48 -50.99 -27.43 -9.29
N ALA A 49 -51.78 -27.92 -8.33
CA ALA A 49 -52.09 -27.19 -7.11
C ALA A 49 -50.84 -26.97 -6.23
N LEU A 50 -50.04 -28.03 -6.04
CA LEU A 50 -48.79 -27.98 -5.28
C LEU A 50 -47.80 -26.99 -5.91
N ARG A 51 -47.62 -27.00 -7.24
CA ARG A 51 -46.76 -26.04 -7.93
C ARG A 51 -47.18 -24.60 -7.68
N ARG A 52 -48.48 -24.28 -7.78
CA ARG A 52 -48.97 -22.92 -7.54
C ARG A 52 -48.73 -22.44 -6.11
N ALA A 53 -48.83 -23.35 -5.13
CA ALA A 53 -48.58 -23.03 -3.72
C ALA A 53 -47.10 -22.80 -3.40
N VAL A 54 -46.21 -23.55 -4.04
CA VAL A 54 -44.76 -23.50 -3.78
C VAL A 54 -44.05 -22.39 -4.56
N VAL A 55 -44.56 -21.96 -5.72
CA VAL A 55 -43.92 -20.93 -6.57
C VAL A 55 -43.58 -19.62 -5.83
N PRO A 56 -44.49 -18.98 -5.07
CA PRO A 56 -44.17 -17.74 -4.35
C PRO A 56 -43.06 -17.94 -3.29
N LEU A 57 -43.05 -19.09 -2.60
CA LEU A 57 -42.02 -19.44 -1.63
C LEU A 57 -40.67 -19.67 -2.31
N CYS A 58 -40.66 -20.39 -3.44
CA CYS A 58 -39.44 -20.59 -4.23
C CYS A 58 -38.89 -19.30 -4.84
N GLU A 59 -39.76 -18.36 -5.22
CA GLU A 59 -39.35 -17.03 -5.71
C GLU A 59 -38.75 -16.17 -4.59
N ASP A 60 -39.38 -16.13 -3.40
CA ASP A 60 -38.84 -15.43 -2.23
C ASP A 60 -37.51 -16.05 -1.76
N VAL A 61 -37.43 -17.39 -1.67
CA VAL A 61 -36.19 -18.09 -1.32
C VAL A 61 -35.10 -17.88 -2.38
N ARG A 62 -35.44 -17.88 -3.68
CA ARG A 62 -34.50 -17.59 -4.77
C ARG A 62 -34.03 -16.14 -4.77
N THR A 63 -34.87 -15.18 -4.39
CA THR A 63 -34.43 -13.76 -4.30
C THR A 63 -33.53 -13.52 -3.09
N ARG A 64 -33.76 -14.21 -1.98
CA ARG A 64 -32.93 -14.15 -0.76
C ARG A 64 -31.59 -14.90 -0.91
N LEU A 65 -31.59 -16.05 -1.56
CA LEU A 65 -30.37 -16.84 -1.83
C LEU A 65 -29.70 -16.37 -3.12
N PHE A 66 -28.37 -16.27 -3.13
CA PHE A 66 -27.58 -15.94 -4.34
C PHE A 66 -27.96 -14.61 -5.04
N HIS A 67 -28.67 -13.71 -4.34
CA HIS A 67 -29.19 -12.44 -4.86
C HIS A 67 -30.07 -12.59 -6.12
N GLY A 68 -30.94 -13.60 -6.16
CA GLY A 68 -31.85 -13.80 -7.30
C GLY A 68 -31.21 -14.47 -8.53
N LYS A 69 -29.96 -14.94 -8.41
CA LYS A 69 -29.24 -15.64 -9.49
C LYS A 69 -29.27 -17.16 -9.28
N ASP A 70 -29.09 -17.92 -10.35
CA ASP A 70 -28.86 -19.35 -10.24
C ASP A 70 -27.51 -19.65 -9.58
N VAL A 71 -27.39 -20.82 -8.93
CA VAL A 71 -26.19 -21.22 -8.19
C VAL A 71 -24.94 -21.21 -9.08
N ALA A 72 -25.08 -21.69 -10.33
CA ALA A 72 -23.97 -21.76 -11.27
C ALA A 72 -23.46 -20.37 -11.67
N THR A 73 -24.35 -19.40 -11.95
CA THR A 73 -23.94 -18.02 -12.28
C THR A 73 -23.40 -17.27 -11.08
N TYR A 74 -23.91 -17.51 -9.87
CA TYR A 74 -23.35 -16.95 -8.64
C TYR A 74 -21.92 -17.44 -8.39
N ASP A 75 -21.69 -18.74 -8.49
CA ASP A 75 -20.37 -19.34 -8.28
C ASP A 75 -19.37 -18.93 -9.36
N ASP A 76 -19.80 -18.86 -10.63
CA ASP A 76 -18.97 -18.32 -11.72
C ASP A 76 -18.61 -16.84 -11.48
N THR A 77 -19.57 -16.01 -11.06
CA THR A 77 -19.32 -14.59 -10.72
C THR A 77 -18.34 -14.47 -9.56
N LYS A 78 -18.51 -15.30 -8.52
CA LYS A 78 -17.62 -15.36 -7.36
C LYS A 78 -16.20 -15.78 -7.76
N LYS A 79 -16.07 -16.81 -8.61
CA LYS A 79 -14.79 -17.28 -9.14
C LYS A 79 -14.10 -16.21 -9.99
N LYS A 80 -14.81 -15.56 -10.91
CA LYS A 80 -14.31 -14.42 -11.71
C LYS A 80 -13.81 -13.27 -10.81
N LYS A 81 -14.55 -12.93 -9.75
CA LYS A 81 -14.14 -11.90 -8.78
C LYS A 81 -12.86 -12.31 -8.03
N GLN A 82 -12.76 -13.56 -7.60
CA GLN A 82 -11.56 -14.10 -6.94
C GLN A 82 -10.36 -14.11 -7.88
N ASP A 83 -10.52 -14.54 -9.13
CA ASP A 83 -9.45 -14.54 -10.13
C ASP A 83 -8.96 -13.12 -10.43
N ARG A 84 -9.88 -12.15 -10.57
CA ARG A 84 -9.52 -10.73 -10.71
C ARG A 84 -8.72 -10.22 -9.52
N LYS A 85 -9.13 -10.57 -8.30
CA LYS A 85 -8.40 -10.20 -7.07
C LYS A 85 -7.01 -10.83 -7.03
N ARG A 86 -6.88 -12.11 -7.42
CA ARG A 86 -5.59 -12.81 -7.48
C ARG A 86 -4.64 -12.15 -8.48
N LYS A 87 -5.12 -11.85 -9.70
CA LYS A 87 -4.33 -11.16 -10.72
C LYS A 87 -3.88 -9.77 -10.25
N ALA A 88 -4.79 -8.99 -9.65
CA ALA A 88 -4.45 -7.68 -9.09
C ALA A 88 -3.41 -7.76 -7.96
N ALA A 89 -3.51 -8.77 -7.09
CA ALA A 89 -2.53 -8.99 -6.02
C ALA A 89 -1.15 -9.39 -6.58
N GLN A 90 -1.11 -10.24 -7.60
CA GLN A 90 0.13 -10.61 -8.29
C GLN A 90 0.79 -9.38 -8.94
N ALA A 91 0.02 -8.56 -9.67
CA ALA A 91 0.50 -7.32 -10.25
C ALA A 91 1.05 -6.35 -9.19
N ALA A 92 0.32 -6.15 -8.08
CA ALA A 92 0.76 -5.31 -6.98
C ALA A 92 2.04 -5.84 -6.30
N ALA A 93 2.22 -7.16 -6.23
CA ALA A 93 3.42 -7.77 -5.68
C ALA A 93 4.64 -7.54 -6.60
N LEU A 94 4.47 -7.67 -7.92
CA LEU A 94 5.51 -7.35 -8.90
C LEU A 94 5.89 -5.86 -8.86
N ASP A 95 4.89 -4.97 -8.80
CA ASP A 95 5.12 -3.54 -8.68
C ASP A 95 5.92 -3.20 -7.40
N LYS A 96 5.55 -3.82 -6.27
CA LYS A 96 6.28 -3.66 -5.01
C LYS A 96 7.72 -4.15 -5.12
N HIS A 97 7.95 -5.25 -5.83
CA HIS A 97 9.30 -5.76 -6.09
C HIS A 97 10.13 -4.75 -6.89
N PHE A 98 9.61 -4.20 -7.99
CA PHE A 98 10.33 -3.20 -8.79
C PHE A 98 10.64 -1.92 -8.01
N ILE A 99 9.68 -1.41 -7.23
CA ILE A 99 9.87 -0.24 -6.38
C ILE A 99 10.97 -0.49 -5.35
N ASN A 100 10.90 -1.62 -4.64
CA ASN A 100 11.86 -1.97 -3.59
C ASN A 100 13.29 -2.15 -4.12
N ASN A 101 13.44 -2.51 -5.40
CA ASN A 101 14.74 -2.72 -6.04
C ASN A 101 15.40 -1.42 -6.56
N THR A 102 14.67 -0.30 -6.59
CA THR A 102 15.26 1.00 -6.99
C THR A 102 16.35 1.42 -6.01
N LYS A 103 17.48 1.97 -6.50
CA LYS A 103 18.70 2.20 -5.69
C LYS A 103 18.45 2.94 -4.37
N LEU A 104 17.75 4.08 -4.40
CA LEU A 104 17.48 4.85 -3.19
C LEU A 104 16.56 4.10 -2.21
N ARG A 105 15.65 3.29 -2.73
CA ARG A 105 14.70 2.50 -1.94
C ARG A 105 15.39 1.30 -1.30
N SER A 106 16.21 0.57 -2.05
CA SER A 106 16.94 -0.59 -1.56
C SER A 106 17.96 -0.21 -0.48
N GLN A 107 18.69 0.89 -0.66
CA GLN A 107 19.60 1.43 0.36
C GLN A 107 18.87 1.75 1.68
N ARG A 108 17.68 2.38 1.60
CA ARG A 108 16.85 2.66 2.78
C ARG A 108 16.37 1.40 3.49
N LEU A 109 15.97 0.38 2.72
CA LEU A 109 15.55 -0.91 3.28
C LEU A 109 16.71 -1.62 3.97
N GLN A 110 17.89 -1.66 3.34
CA GLN A 110 19.10 -2.24 3.94
C GLN A 110 19.51 -1.53 5.23
N ALA A 111 19.45 -0.19 5.26
CA ALA A 111 19.73 0.58 6.46
C ALA A 111 18.70 0.33 7.57
N LEU A 112 17.42 0.16 7.22
CA LEU A 112 16.38 -0.20 8.19
C LEU A 112 16.60 -1.61 8.73
N ASP A 113 16.94 -2.57 7.87
CA ASP A 113 17.19 -3.96 8.25
C ASP A 113 18.42 -4.05 9.18
N SER A 114 19.50 -3.32 8.88
CA SER A 114 20.70 -3.29 9.72
C SER A 114 20.44 -2.67 11.09
N LEU A 115 19.67 -1.57 11.14
CA LEU A 115 19.25 -0.95 12.40
C LEU A 115 18.35 -1.88 13.23
N THR A 116 17.39 -2.55 12.58
CA THR A 116 16.47 -3.48 13.24
C THR A 116 17.20 -4.69 13.80
N ALA A 117 18.20 -5.21 13.07
CA ALA A 117 19.04 -6.32 13.51
C ALA A 117 19.96 -5.92 14.68
N ALA A 118 20.56 -4.72 14.64
CA ALA A 118 21.45 -4.24 15.68
C ALA A 118 20.71 -3.93 16.99
N ALA A 119 19.52 -3.36 16.90
CA ALA A 119 18.75 -2.97 18.07
C ALA A 119 17.24 -2.96 17.78
N PRO A 120 16.51 -4.06 18.06
CA PRO A 120 15.10 -4.20 17.71
C PRO A 120 14.19 -3.17 18.41
N MET A 121 14.61 -2.62 19.56
CA MET A 121 13.90 -1.56 20.29
C MET A 121 14.21 -0.13 19.78
N LEU A 122 15.27 0.04 18.96
CA LEU A 122 15.68 1.34 18.40
C LEU A 122 14.99 1.69 17.08
N ALA A 123 14.19 0.79 16.52
CA ALA A 123 13.39 1.03 15.31
C ALA A 123 12.38 2.20 15.47
N LEU A 124 12.21 2.74 16.69
CA LEU A 124 11.39 3.91 17.00
C LEU A 124 12.18 5.21 17.17
N VAL A 125 13.51 5.18 17.10
CA VAL A 125 14.36 6.38 17.14
C VAL A 125 14.53 6.91 15.72
N ALA A 126 14.22 8.20 15.52
CA ALA A 126 14.36 8.85 14.23
C ALA A 126 15.77 8.62 13.67
N ASP A 127 15.81 7.93 12.54
CA ASP A 127 17.00 7.60 11.77
C ASP A 127 17.94 8.82 11.63
N GLY A 128 19.20 8.62 12.02
CA GLY A 128 20.30 9.51 11.65
C GLY A 128 20.47 9.58 10.12
N ALA A 129 21.34 10.47 9.65
CA ALA A 129 21.63 10.56 8.22
C ALA A 129 22.03 9.18 7.66
N VAL A 130 21.51 8.82 6.48
CA VAL A 130 22.07 7.72 5.70
C VAL A 130 23.53 8.09 5.47
N VAL A 131 24.45 7.28 5.98
CA VAL A 131 25.86 7.41 5.64
C VAL A 131 25.99 7.10 4.15
N ASP A 132 26.06 8.14 3.33
CA ASP A 132 26.43 8.04 1.91
C ASP A 132 27.97 7.89 1.87
N ASP A 133 28.51 6.88 2.57
CA ASP A 133 29.91 6.43 2.46
C ASP A 133 30.11 5.61 1.19
N ALA A 134 29.04 5.35 0.44
CA ALA A 134 29.21 4.98 -0.95
C ALA A 134 29.91 6.17 -1.62
N PRO A 135 31.13 5.99 -2.18
CA PRO A 135 31.67 7.03 -3.05
C PRO A 135 30.57 7.42 -4.01
N ASP A 136 30.43 8.72 -4.26
CA ASP A 136 29.61 9.24 -5.35
C ASP A 136 30.34 8.82 -6.64
N VAL A 137 30.37 7.51 -6.88
CA VAL A 137 30.75 6.92 -8.13
C VAL A 137 29.74 7.53 -9.08
N SER A 138 30.22 8.51 -9.83
CA SER A 138 29.90 8.70 -11.22
C SER A 138 29.81 7.31 -11.84
N MET A 139 28.64 6.71 -11.73
CA MET A 139 28.21 5.60 -12.55
C MET A 139 27.87 6.22 -13.90
N ASP A 140 28.90 6.78 -14.53
CA ASP A 140 28.95 6.92 -15.96
C ASP A 140 28.81 5.50 -16.50
N GLY A 141 27.60 5.14 -16.93
CA GLY A 141 27.42 4.03 -17.85
C GLY A 141 27.33 2.63 -17.26
N GLN A 142 26.63 2.39 -16.14
CA GLN A 142 25.87 1.13 -16.06
C GLN A 142 24.54 1.33 -16.79
N THR A 143 24.63 1.37 -18.12
CA THR A 143 23.53 0.98 -18.99
C THR A 143 23.31 -0.51 -18.77
N ASP A 144 22.60 -0.84 -17.70
CA ASP A 144 21.92 -2.12 -17.67
C ASP A 144 21.01 -2.09 -18.89
N ASN A 145 21.32 -2.90 -19.91
CA ASN A 145 20.66 -2.92 -21.23
C ASN A 145 19.22 -3.47 -21.13
N GLN A 146 18.61 -3.29 -19.97
CA GLN A 146 17.26 -3.69 -19.61
C GLN A 146 16.37 -2.45 -19.73
N PRO A 147 15.23 -2.57 -20.42
CA PRO A 147 14.26 -1.50 -20.45
C PRO A 147 13.85 -1.12 -19.01
N PRO A 148 13.65 0.18 -18.73
CA PRO A 148 13.27 0.62 -17.40
C PRO A 148 11.99 -0.10 -16.96
N PRO A 149 11.90 -0.59 -15.70
CA PRO A 149 10.78 -1.40 -15.28
C PRO A 149 9.49 -0.58 -15.31
N THR A 150 8.46 -1.13 -15.97
CA THR A 150 7.12 -0.53 -16.04
C THR A 150 6.20 -1.23 -15.05
N LEU A 151 5.53 -0.44 -14.23
CA LEU A 151 4.55 -0.88 -13.23
C LEU A 151 3.21 -1.20 -13.89
N HIS A 152 2.46 -2.11 -13.29
CA HIS A 152 1.08 -2.38 -13.68
C HIS A 152 0.13 -1.27 -13.22
N GLY A 153 0.44 -0.63 -12.09
CA GLY A 153 -0.26 0.52 -11.56
C GLY A 153 0.48 1.84 -11.79
N PHE A 154 -0.27 2.92 -12.01
CA PHE A 154 0.31 4.27 -12.06
C PHE A 154 0.58 4.84 -10.67
N ARG A 155 1.70 5.55 -10.53
CA ARG A 155 2.06 6.38 -9.37
C ARG A 155 1.97 7.86 -9.73
N SER A 156 1.92 8.73 -8.72
CA SER A 156 1.98 10.19 -8.91
C SER A 156 3.39 10.70 -8.60
N CYS A 157 3.97 11.47 -9.51
CA CYS A 157 5.30 12.05 -9.35
C CYS A 157 5.34 12.98 -8.12
N TYR A 158 6.32 12.81 -7.24
CA TYR A 158 6.46 13.64 -6.05
C TYR A 158 6.65 15.13 -6.40
N ALA A 159 7.35 15.44 -7.49
CA ALA A 159 7.63 16.80 -7.94
C ALA A 159 6.46 17.43 -8.73
N CYS A 160 6.12 16.88 -9.90
CA CYS A 160 5.15 17.50 -10.82
C CYS A 160 3.72 16.92 -10.72
N LYS A 161 3.49 15.91 -9.87
CA LYS A 161 2.21 15.22 -9.66
C LYS A 161 1.63 14.44 -10.86
N LYS A 162 2.26 14.46 -12.03
CA LYS A 162 1.87 13.65 -13.21
C LYS A 162 1.86 12.15 -12.88
N ARG A 163 0.91 11.41 -13.47
CA ARG A 163 0.85 9.95 -13.38
C ARG A 163 1.92 9.31 -14.26
N PHE A 164 2.60 8.29 -13.73
CA PHE A 164 3.64 7.55 -14.43
C PHE A 164 3.67 6.09 -13.95
N ASP A 165 4.18 5.21 -14.79
CA ASP A 165 4.31 3.76 -14.57
C ASP A 165 5.73 3.25 -14.84
N THR A 166 6.51 3.94 -15.68
CA THR A 166 7.94 3.66 -15.87
C THR A 166 8.79 4.21 -14.73
N LEU A 167 9.58 3.34 -14.09
CA LEU A 167 10.49 3.73 -13.01
C LEU A 167 11.87 4.13 -13.54
N HIS A 168 12.48 5.11 -12.87
CA HIS A 168 13.89 5.43 -13.04
C HIS A 168 14.73 4.53 -12.12
N HIS A 169 15.90 4.07 -12.59
CA HIS A 169 16.78 3.16 -11.83
C HIS A 169 17.16 3.68 -10.42
N PHE A 170 17.22 5.01 -10.27
CA PHE A 170 17.55 5.69 -9.00
C PHE A 170 16.33 6.17 -8.18
N TYR A 171 15.23 6.59 -8.82
CA TYR A 171 14.12 7.28 -8.16
C TYR A 171 12.79 6.56 -8.40
N ASP A 172 12.15 6.05 -7.34
CA ASP A 172 10.87 5.33 -7.41
C ASP A 172 9.64 6.27 -7.30
N GLN A 173 9.88 7.53 -6.91
CA GLN A 173 8.83 8.52 -6.63
C GLN A 173 8.78 9.66 -7.65
N LEU A 174 9.62 9.64 -8.69
CA LEU A 174 9.65 10.66 -9.73
C LEU A 174 9.31 10.03 -11.09
N CYS A 175 8.55 10.76 -11.90
CA CYS A 175 8.37 10.37 -13.30
C CYS A 175 9.72 10.47 -14.05
N PRO A 176 9.88 9.79 -15.21
CA PRO A 176 11.14 9.76 -15.94
C PRO A 176 11.77 11.15 -16.17
N ASP A 177 10.98 12.13 -16.62
CA ASP A 177 11.48 13.49 -16.88
C ASP A 177 12.05 14.16 -15.62
N CYS A 178 11.31 14.12 -14.51
CA CYS A 178 11.77 14.69 -13.24
C CYS A 178 12.96 13.90 -12.67
N ALA A 179 12.95 12.58 -12.80
CA ALA A 179 14.01 11.72 -12.30
C ALA A 179 15.34 12.01 -13.02
N THR A 180 15.33 12.04 -14.35
CA THR A 180 16.50 12.37 -15.19
C THR A 180 17.05 13.74 -14.85
N LEU A 181 16.19 14.76 -14.76
CA LEU A 181 16.60 16.12 -14.39
C LEU A 181 17.26 16.17 -13.00
N ASN A 182 16.65 15.53 -11.99
CA ASN A 182 17.19 15.53 -10.63
C ASN A 182 18.49 14.71 -10.53
N PHE A 183 18.59 13.62 -11.29
CA PHE A 183 19.79 12.79 -11.33
C PHE A 183 20.97 13.57 -11.91
N GLN A 184 20.77 14.24 -13.06
CA GLN A 184 21.79 15.10 -13.68
C GLN A 184 22.24 16.24 -12.75
N LYS A 185 21.30 16.85 -12.02
CA LYS A 185 21.59 17.98 -11.11
C LYS A 185 22.25 17.56 -9.79
N ARG A 186 22.34 16.27 -9.49
CA ARG A 186 22.88 15.79 -8.21
C ARG A 186 24.32 16.27 -7.99
N LEU A 187 25.14 16.14 -9.04
CA LEU A 187 26.55 16.53 -9.06
C LEU A 187 26.77 17.98 -9.49
N GLN A 188 25.71 18.71 -9.87
CA GLN A 188 25.85 20.09 -10.29
C GLN A 188 26.40 20.93 -9.14
N THR A 189 27.48 21.68 -9.42
CA THR A 189 28.14 22.62 -8.52
C THR A 189 28.32 23.98 -9.20
N ALA A 190 28.76 24.98 -8.44
CA ALA A 190 29.11 26.31 -8.90
C ALA A 190 30.26 26.85 -8.04
N ASP A 191 31.07 27.77 -8.57
CA ASP A 191 32.04 28.49 -7.75
C ASP A 191 31.32 29.55 -6.91
N LEU A 192 31.38 29.39 -5.59
CA LEU A 192 30.79 30.26 -4.59
C LEU A 192 31.88 30.92 -3.71
N THR A 193 33.11 31.01 -4.21
CA THR A 193 34.21 31.72 -3.53
C THR A 193 33.81 33.16 -3.22
N GLY A 194 34.03 33.59 -1.98
CA GLY A 194 33.68 34.94 -1.50
C GLY A 194 32.22 35.11 -1.05
N TYR A 195 31.36 34.12 -1.23
CA TYR A 195 30.01 34.14 -0.68
C TYR A 195 29.98 33.63 0.77
N ILE A 196 29.08 34.21 1.58
CA ILE A 196 28.79 33.75 2.94
C ILE A 196 27.37 33.19 2.96
N ALA A 197 27.21 31.93 3.37
CA ALA A 197 25.93 31.24 3.44
C ALA A 197 25.55 30.87 4.88
N LEU A 198 24.34 31.22 5.31
CA LEU A 198 23.78 30.80 6.60
C LEU A 198 22.93 29.53 6.39
N VAL A 199 23.29 28.43 7.03
CA VAL A 199 22.53 27.17 6.97
C VAL A 199 21.98 26.83 8.34
N THR A 200 20.65 26.80 8.47
CA THR A 200 19.98 26.41 9.70
C THR A 200 19.75 24.91 9.77
N GLY A 201 19.83 24.33 10.98
CA GLY A 201 19.67 22.89 11.16
C GLY A 201 20.76 22.06 10.49
N ALA A 202 21.98 22.60 10.39
CA ALA A 202 23.08 22.06 9.58
C ALA A 202 23.75 20.80 10.15
N ARG A 203 23.24 20.20 11.24
CA ARG A 203 23.93 19.09 11.92
C ARG A 203 23.73 17.74 11.25
N VAL A 204 22.56 17.49 10.69
CA VAL A 204 22.15 16.18 10.17
C VAL A 204 21.28 16.32 8.93
N LYS A 205 21.09 15.20 8.22
CA LYS A 205 20.17 15.08 7.07
C LYS A 205 20.44 16.17 6.02
N ILE A 206 19.39 16.79 5.47
CA ILE A 206 19.51 17.72 4.37
C ILE A 206 20.36 18.95 4.72
N GLY A 207 20.25 19.48 5.94
CA GLY A 207 21.04 20.65 6.37
C GLY A 207 22.54 20.38 6.37
N TYR A 208 22.93 19.18 6.80
CA TYR A 208 24.33 18.73 6.77
C TYR A 208 24.89 18.68 5.35
N HIS A 209 24.20 17.97 4.45
CA HIS A 209 24.66 17.85 3.07
C HIS A 209 24.56 19.17 2.28
N THR A 210 23.61 20.05 2.62
CA THR A 210 23.55 21.40 2.04
C THR A 210 24.77 22.22 2.42
N ALA A 211 25.15 22.23 3.71
CA ALA A 211 26.34 22.92 4.17
C ALA A 211 27.62 22.35 3.53
N LEU A 212 27.77 21.02 3.46
CA LEU A 212 28.89 20.40 2.75
C LEU A 212 28.96 20.80 1.29
N LYS A 213 27.83 20.81 0.58
CA LYS A 213 27.78 21.20 -0.83
C LYS A 213 28.21 22.66 -1.03
N LEU A 214 27.84 23.55 -0.10
CA LEU A 214 28.25 24.96 -0.12
C LEU A 214 29.74 25.15 0.21
N LEU A 215 30.25 24.43 1.23
CA LEU A 215 31.67 24.43 1.59
C LEU A 215 32.54 23.93 0.42
N ARG A 216 32.13 22.81 -0.21
CA ARG A 216 32.80 22.23 -1.39
C ARG A 216 32.72 23.12 -2.64
N ALA A 217 31.75 24.04 -2.68
CA ALA A 217 31.64 25.07 -3.69
C ALA A 217 32.49 26.32 -3.39
N GLY A 218 33.21 26.37 -2.26
CA GLY A 218 34.09 27.49 -1.88
C GLY A 218 33.42 28.58 -1.05
N ALA A 219 32.17 28.42 -0.65
CA ALA A 219 31.48 29.39 0.21
C ALA A 219 31.98 29.31 1.67
N THR A 220 31.99 30.46 2.36
CA THR A 220 32.07 30.46 3.83
C THR A 220 30.69 30.13 4.40
N VAL A 221 30.59 29.06 5.20
CA VAL A 221 29.29 28.59 5.72
C VAL A 221 29.17 28.83 7.21
N ILE A 222 28.15 29.61 7.61
CA ILE A 222 27.70 29.74 9.00
C ILE A 222 26.64 28.66 9.24
N ALA A 223 27.05 27.57 9.87
CA ALA A 223 26.19 26.45 10.21
C ALA A 223 25.56 26.64 11.60
N THR A 224 24.23 26.60 11.71
CA THR A 224 23.52 26.69 13.01
C THR A 224 22.83 25.39 13.38
N SER A 225 22.88 25.05 14.67
CA SER A 225 22.29 23.84 15.24
C SER A 225 22.13 23.98 16.75
N ARG A 226 21.17 23.24 17.33
CA ARG A 226 21.01 23.10 18.79
C ARG A 226 22.17 22.35 19.45
N PHE A 227 23.02 21.67 18.68
CA PHE A 227 24.18 20.90 19.16
C PHE A 227 25.43 21.29 18.36
N PRO A 228 26.06 22.44 18.67
CA PRO A 228 27.16 22.99 17.88
C PRO A 228 28.43 22.13 17.95
N GLN A 229 28.75 21.57 19.13
CA GLN A 229 29.94 20.71 19.29
C GLN A 229 29.85 19.43 18.45
N ASP A 230 28.69 18.75 18.49
CA ASP A 230 28.43 17.56 17.66
C ASP A 230 28.48 17.88 16.17
N ALA A 231 27.93 19.04 15.76
CA ALA A 231 28.02 19.48 14.37
C ALA A 231 29.49 19.68 13.95
N ALA A 232 30.28 20.41 14.74
CA ALA A 232 31.69 20.66 14.44
C ALA A 232 32.50 19.37 14.31
N ILE A 233 32.29 18.39 15.21
CA ILE A 233 32.97 17.08 15.15
C ILE A 233 32.61 16.34 13.86
N ARG A 234 31.34 16.34 13.44
CA ARG A 234 30.91 15.68 12.19
C ARG A 234 31.61 16.29 10.98
N TYR A 235 31.63 17.61 10.88
CA TYR A 235 32.34 18.31 9.80
C TYR A 235 33.84 18.04 9.81
N ALA A 236 34.46 17.99 11.00
CA ALA A 236 35.89 17.69 11.14
C ALA A 236 36.28 16.28 10.71
N ASN A 237 35.32 15.34 10.68
CA ASN A 237 35.53 13.96 10.25
C ASN A 237 35.38 13.76 8.73
N GLU A 238 34.96 14.78 7.98
CA GLU A 238 34.92 14.70 6.52
C GLU A 238 36.35 14.66 5.95
N SER A 239 36.56 13.83 4.94
CA SER A 239 37.89 13.60 4.36
C SER A 239 38.51 14.86 3.75
N ASP A 240 37.68 15.79 3.26
CA ASP A 240 38.07 17.05 2.65
C ASP A 240 38.06 18.23 3.63
N TYR A 241 37.90 17.99 4.94
CA TYR A 241 37.84 19.03 5.98
C TYR A 241 39.00 20.02 5.92
N SER A 242 40.21 19.55 5.63
CA SER A 242 41.41 20.39 5.56
C SER A 242 41.34 21.48 4.49
N THR A 243 40.48 21.33 3.49
CA THR A 243 40.36 22.25 2.34
C THR A 243 39.54 23.49 2.67
N TRP A 244 38.59 23.38 3.61
CA TRP A 244 37.64 24.46 3.93
C TRP A 244 37.57 24.78 5.42
N LYS A 245 38.43 24.16 6.25
CA LYS A 245 38.67 24.66 7.61
C LYS A 245 39.24 26.08 7.53
N VAL A 246 38.66 26.98 8.33
CA VAL A 246 39.13 28.35 8.51
C VAL A 246 40.10 28.40 9.68
#